data_AF-A0A533YSI1-F1
#
_entry.id   AF-A0A533YSI1-F1
#
_cell.length_a   1.000
_cell.length_b   1.000
_cell.length_c   1.000
_cell.angle_alpha   90.00
_cell.angle_beta   90.00
_cell.angle_gamma   90.00
#
_symmetry.space_group_name_H-M   'P 1'
#
loop_
_entity.id
_entity.type
_entity.pdbx_description
1 polymer ?
#
loop_
_entity_poly.entity_id
_entity_poly.type
_entity_poly.pdbx_seq_one_letter_code
_entity_poly.pdbx_strand_id
1 'polypeptide(L)'
;MTTGCRVAIYSQDSLGRGHPPYDGSDAGRVYMHPTSRIVWWAMCVVAALLMAGESQARSTEEKTVTPKAKVQTLPVPHGGDAADDPAIWIHPTKPRKSLILATNKKGGLHVYNMDGSHRQLVSDGTEPNNVDVLYGFKLGNKLVDIALAGVRAKNSPGGKVWVIDPTTRTLTDVTEGGVFKVFGGGEPYGSCSYRSAKSGRFSFIVNNKKGQVEQYLLEDAG
;
A
#
# COMPACT_ATOMS: atom_id res chain seq x y z
N MET A 1 -24.40 -26.95 -11.60
CA MET A 1 -23.13 -26.29 -11.97
C MET A 1 -23.39 -24.79 -11.96
N THR A 2 -23.19 -24.12 -10.83
CA THR A 2 -23.27 -22.66 -10.76
C THR A 2 -22.00 -22.09 -11.37
N THR A 3 -22.13 -21.40 -12.50
CA THR A 3 -21.15 -20.39 -12.93
C THR A 3 -21.02 -19.39 -11.78
N GLY A 4 -19.99 -19.58 -10.95
CA GLY A 4 -19.75 -18.74 -9.79
C GLY A 4 -19.18 -17.40 -10.24
N CYS A 5 -19.69 -16.30 -9.70
CA CYS A 5 -19.18 -14.96 -9.98
C CYS A 5 -17.69 -14.89 -9.66
N ARG A 6 -16.89 -14.35 -10.58
CA ARG A 6 -15.43 -14.26 -10.50
C ARG A 6 -14.98 -12.83 -10.74
N VAL A 7 -13.76 -12.51 -10.33
CA VAL A 7 -13.14 -11.20 -10.48
C VAL A 7 -12.04 -11.29 -11.53
N ALA A 8 -12.15 -10.45 -12.54
CA ALA A 8 -11.12 -10.23 -13.56
C ALA A 8 -10.44 -8.88 -13.34
N ILE A 9 -9.27 -8.72 -13.96
CA ILE A 9 -8.55 -7.45 -13.95
C ILE A 9 -8.18 -7.01 -15.36
N TYR A 10 -8.14 -5.70 -15.56
CA TYR A 10 -7.75 -5.09 -16.83
C TYR A 10 -6.63 -4.08 -16.60
N SER A 11 -5.55 -4.21 -17.37
CA SER A 11 -4.44 -3.25 -17.36
C SER A 11 -4.98 -1.88 -17.75
N GLN A 12 -4.71 -0.86 -16.94
CA GLN A 12 -4.76 0.50 -17.44
C GLN A 12 -3.39 0.80 -18.03
N ASP A 13 -3.30 0.86 -19.36
CA ASP A 13 -2.08 1.29 -20.03
C ASP A 13 -1.56 2.57 -19.36
N SER A 14 -0.28 2.50 -18.99
CA SER A 14 0.46 3.46 -18.18
C SER A 14 0.01 4.91 -18.43
N LEU A 15 -0.35 5.62 -17.35
CA LEU A 15 -0.54 7.06 -17.36
C LEU A 15 0.76 7.74 -17.84
N GLY A 16 0.87 7.97 -19.14
CA GLY A 16 1.84 8.87 -19.71
C GLY A 16 1.50 10.31 -19.30
N ARG A 17 2.40 10.94 -18.55
CA ARG A 17 2.77 12.35 -18.66
C ARG A 17 3.90 12.68 -17.68
N GLY A 18 5.09 12.92 -18.23
CA GLY A 18 6.23 13.45 -17.50
C GLY A 18 5.97 14.89 -17.06
N HIS A 19 6.41 15.23 -15.86
CA HIS A 19 6.61 16.61 -15.44
C HIS A 19 8.08 16.98 -15.63
N PRO A 20 8.41 18.11 -16.28
CA PRO A 20 9.77 18.62 -16.30
C PRO A 20 10.14 19.21 -14.92
N PRO A 21 11.43 19.23 -14.54
CA PRO A 21 11.87 19.86 -13.30
C PRO A 21 11.71 21.39 -13.38
N TYR A 22 11.25 21.97 -12.28
CA TYR A 22 11.27 23.42 -12.05
C TYR A 22 12.73 23.89 -11.99
N ASP A 23 13.15 24.76 -12.92
CA ASP A 23 14.39 25.51 -12.81
C ASP A 23 14.09 26.88 -12.19
N GLY A 24 14.83 27.23 -11.15
CA GLY A 24 14.70 28.48 -10.40
C GLY A 24 15.80 29.47 -10.76
N SER A 25 15.77 29.98 -11.99
CA SER A 25 16.72 31.00 -12.43
C SER A 25 16.06 32.27 -12.97
N ASP A 26 15.55 33.11 -12.06
CA ASP A 26 15.38 34.53 -12.38
C ASP A 26 15.73 35.40 -11.15
N ALA A 27 17.00 35.80 -11.08
CA ALA A 27 17.47 36.79 -10.14
C ALA A 27 18.01 37.99 -10.95
N GLY A 28 17.22 39.05 -11.00
CA GLY A 28 17.56 40.30 -11.67
C GLY A 28 18.87 40.90 -11.16
N ARG A 29 19.79 41.18 -12.08
CA ARG A 29 21.03 41.92 -11.81
C ARG A 29 20.74 43.41 -11.73
N VAL A 30 20.94 44.00 -10.55
CA VAL A 30 21.03 45.46 -10.37
C VAL A 30 22.50 45.87 -10.47
N TYR A 31 22.82 46.80 -11.38
CA TYR A 31 24.13 47.43 -11.48
C TYR A 31 24.22 48.65 -10.54
N MET A 32 25.23 48.72 -9.66
CA MET A 32 25.55 49.89 -8.85
C MET A 32 26.86 50.56 -9.31
N HIS A 33 26.86 51.90 -9.34
CA HIS A 33 27.99 52.75 -9.74
C HIS A 33 29.14 52.79 -8.69
N PRO A 34 30.39 53.13 -9.11
CA PRO A 34 31.61 52.76 -8.38
C PRO A 34 31.95 53.57 -7.12
N THR A 35 31.21 54.64 -6.80
CA THR A 35 31.58 55.59 -5.74
C THR A 35 30.94 55.34 -4.38
N SER A 36 30.05 54.34 -4.23
CA SER A 36 29.33 54.05 -2.97
C SER A 36 29.86 52.86 -2.17
N ARG A 37 30.97 52.24 -2.60
CA ARG A 37 31.42 50.95 -2.05
C ARG A 37 31.92 51.05 -0.60
N ILE A 38 32.68 52.08 -0.23
CA ILE A 38 33.33 52.15 1.10
C ILE A 38 32.32 52.44 2.23
N VAL A 39 31.30 53.28 1.96
CA VAL A 39 30.27 53.62 2.96
C VAL A 39 29.28 52.46 3.17
N TRP A 40 29.02 51.67 2.12
CA TRP A 40 28.18 50.47 2.22
C TRP A 40 28.84 49.33 3.01
N TRP A 41 30.15 49.12 2.86
CA TRP A 41 30.86 48.07 3.63
C TRP A 41 30.83 48.33 5.14
N ALA A 42 30.94 49.58 5.58
CA ALA A 42 30.92 49.91 7.00
C ALA A 42 29.54 49.74 7.65
N MET A 43 28.44 50.06 6.95
CA MET A 43 27.08 49.85 7.47
C MET A 43 26.66 48.37 7.50
N CYS A 44 27.10 47.55 6.53
CA CYS A 44 26.79 46.13 6.52
C CYS A 44 27.43 45.36 7.69
N VAL A 45 28.64 45.76 8.13
CA VAL A 45 29.34 45.08 9.23
C VAL A 45 28.68 45.35 10.58
N VAL A 46 28.23 46.59 10.84
CA VAL A 46 27.54 46.93 12.10
C VAL A 46 26.13 46.33 12.17
N ALA A 47 25.40 46.29 11.06
CA ALA A 47 24.09 45.62 11.00
C ALA A 47 24.20 44.10 11.19
N ALA A 48 25.26 43.46 10.66
CA ALA A 48 25.51 42.04 10.86
C ALA A 48 25.87 41.69 12.32
N LEU A 49 26.55 42.58 13.04
CA LEU A 49 26.93 42.38 14.45
C LEU A 49 25.75 42.59 15.43
N LEU A 50 24.75 43.40 15.09
CA LEU A 50 23.55 43.61 15.94
C LEU A 50 22.45 42.56 15.73
N MET A 51 22.45 41.84 14.61
CA MET A 51 21.47 40.77 14.32
C MET A 51 21.96 39.38 14.74
N ALA A 52 23.18 39.27 15.28
CA ALA A 52 23.67 38.05 15.92
C ALA A 52 23.08 37.88 17.33
N GLY A 53 21.77 38.06 17.47
CA GLY A 53 21.05 37.53 18.61
C GLY A 53 21.12 36.01 18.52
N GLU A 54 21.69 35.35 19.52
CA GLU A 54 21.72 33.91 19.63
C GLU A 54 20.30 33.37 19.47
N SER A 55 20.00 32.84 18.28
CA SER A 55 18.85 31.96 18.11
C SER A 55 19.19 30.69 18.88
N GLN A 56 18.92 30.68 20.19
CA GLN A 56 18.82 29.44 20.93
C GLN A 56 17.66 28.68 20.34
N ALA A 57 17.97 27.77 19.42
CA ALA A 57 17.09 26.68 19.05
C ALA A 57 16.69 25.98 20.35
N ARG A 58 15.50 26.30 20.85
CA ARG A 58 14.92 25.66 22.02
C ARG A 58 14.73 24.20 21.64
N SER A 59 15.65 23.33 22.08
CA SER A 59 15.49 21.89 21.96
C SER A 59 14.27 21.52 22.77
N THR A 60 13.15 21.30 22.07
CA THR A 60 12.06 20.54 22.65
C THR A 60 12.60 19.13 22.75
N GLU A 61 12.81 18.66 23.98
CA GLU A 61 13.18 17.26 24.22
C GLU A 61 12.08 16.40 23.62
N GLU A 62 12.38 15.76 22.48
CA GLU A 62 11.41 14.96 21.76
C GLU A 62 11.07 13.74 22.62
N LYS A 63 9.91 13.80 23.26
CA LYS A 63 9.45 12.72 24.13
C LYS A 63 9.12 11.49 23.30
N THR A 64 10.07 10.56 23.22
CA THR A 64 9.83 9.26 22.60
C THR A 64 8.90 8.43 23.48
N VAL A 65 7.81 7.93 22.91
CA VAL A 65 6.89 6.99 23.58
C VAL A 65 7.12 5.59 23.03
N THR A 66 7.21 4.59 23.91
CA THR A 66 7.34 3.18 23.52
C THR A 66 6.02 2.43 23.73
N PRO A 67 5.22 2.19 22.68
CA PRO A 67 3.98 1.41 22.82
C PRO A 67 4.31 -0.06 23.13
N LYS A 68 3.44 -0.71 23.91
CA LYS A 68 3.48 -2.15 24.14
C LYS A 68 2.38 -2.84 23.35
N ALA A 69 2.72 -3.90 22.64
CA ALA A 69 1.74 -4.76 22.01
C ALA A 69 0.84 -5.40 23.08
N LYS A 70 -0.47 -5.44 22.82
CA LYS A 70 -1.45 -6.07 23.71
C LYS A 70 -1.70 -7.54 23.35
N VAL A 71 -1.55 -7.88 22.07
CA VAL A 71 -1.85 -9.18 21.49
C VAL A 71 -0.86 -9.42 20.36
N GLN A 72 -0.56 -10.70 20.08
CA GLN A 72 0.19 -11.16 18.92
C GLN A 72 -0.54 -12.35 18.29
N THR A 73 -0.41 -12.53 16.97
CA THR A 73 -0.94 -13.71 16.29
C THR A 73 -0.17 -14.97 16.68
N LEU A 74 -0.77 -16.14 16.46
CA LEU A 74 -0.01 -17.37 16.43
C LEU A 74 1.07 -17.31 15.32
N PRO A 75 2.26 -17.92 15.54
CA PRO A 75 3.30 -17.95 14.52
C PRO A 75 2.86 -18.68 13.25
N VAL A 76 3.37 -18.23 12.10
CA VAL A 76 3.27 -18.98 10.85
C VAL A 76 4.16 -20.24 10.92
N PRO A 77 3.83 -21.33 10.21
CA PRO A 77 4.58 -22.59 10.29
C PRO A 77 5.92 -22.60 9.54
N HIS A 78 6.37 -21.44 9.02
CA HIS A 78 7.61 -21.30 8.27
C HIS A 78 8.61 -20.41 9.01
N GLY A 79 9.87 -20.85 9.08
CA GLY A 79 10.95 -20.10 9.73
C GLY A 79 11.56 -18.99 8.86
N GLY A 80 12.32 -18.12 9.51
CA GLY A 80 13.01 -16.99 8.89
C GLY A 80 12.04 -15.93 8.36
N ASP A 81 12.40 -15.34 7.23
CA ASP A 81 11.63 -14.26 6.58
C ASP A 81 10.35 -14.80 5.91
N ALA A 82 9.29 -14.98 6.70
CA ALA A 82 8.05 -15.67 6.31
C ALA A 82 6.79 -14.80 6.50
N ALA A 83 6.50 -14.33 7.71
CA ALA A 83 5.40 -13.40 7.95
C ALA A 83 5.79 -12.00 7.45
N ASP A 84 5.01 -11.40 6.56
CA ASP A 84 5.42 -10.19 5.83
C ASP A 84 4.46 -9.02 6.04
N ASP A 85 3.17 -9.17 5.72
CA ASP A 85 2.24 -8.05 5.60
C ASP A 85 0.84 -8.36 6.16
N PRO A 86 0.27 -7.48 7.01
CA PRO A 86 -1.08 -7.61 7.51
C PRO A 86 -2.09 -6.64 6.84
N ALA A 87 -3.33 -7.10 6.69
CA ALA A 87 -4.50 -6.26 6.45
C ALA A 87 -5.58 -6.55 7.49
N ILE A 88 -6.42 -5.56 7.80
CA ILE A 88 -7.53 -5.71 8.74
C ILE A 88 -8.84 -5.63 7.95
N TRP A 89 -9.62 -6.69 8.01
CA TRP A 89 -11.01 -6.65 7.57
C TRP A 89 -11.92 -6.33 8.75
N ILE A 90 -12.69 -5.24 8.62
CA ILE A 90 -13.62 -4.78 9.64
C ILE A 90 -14.97 -5.44 9.41
N HIS A 91 -15.43 -6.22 10.38
CA HIS A 91 -16.75 -6.85 10.29
C HIS A 91 -17.85 -5.77 10.29
N PRO A 92 -18.82 -5.80 9.34
CA PRO A 92 -19.74 -4.68 9.09
C PRO A 92 -20.62 -4.29 10.29
N THR A 93 -21.01 -5.26 11.12
CA THR A 93 -21.91 -5.01 12.27
C THR A 93 -21.36 -5.41 13.64
N LYS A 94 -20.20 -6.09 13.70
CA LYS A 94 -19.66 -6.68 14.95
C LYS A 94 -18.14 -6.50 14.99
N PRO A 95 -17.60 -5.34 15.39
CA PRO A 95 -16.16 -5.05 15.32
C PRO A 95 -15.25 -6.07 16.04
N ARG A 96 -15.74 -6.74 17.10
CA ARG A 96 -14.99 -7.82 17.77
C ARG A 96 -14.82 -9.08 16.93
N LYS A 97 -15.60 -9.23 15.86
CA LYS A 97 -15.53 -10.34 14.90
C LYS A 97 -14.70 -10.01 13.65
N SER A 98 -14.08 -8.83 13.59
CA SER A 98 -13.10 -8.47 12.56
C SER A 98 -11.97 -9.49 12.46
N LEU A 99 -11.26 -9.46 11.35
CA LEU A 99 -10.22 -10.42 11.03
C LEU A 99 -8.91 -9.70 10.73
N ILE A 100 -7.81 -10.35 11.09
CA ILE A 100 -6.47 -10.01 10.62
C ILE A 100 -6.16 -10.98 9.48
N LEU A 101 -5.89 -10.46 8.30
CA LEU A 101 -5.36 -11.20 7.17
C LEU A 101 -3.86 -10.97 7.17
N ALA A 102 -3.03 -12.01 7.12
CA ALA A 102 -1.59 -11.84 7.13
C ALA A 102 -0.92 -12.81 6.17
N THR A 103 0.00 -12.30 5.36
CA THR A 103 0.75 -13.10 4.40
C THR A 103 1.83 -13.92 5.08
N ASN A 104 1.92 -15.18 4.70
CA ASN A 104 3.11 -16.01 4.88
C ASN A 104 3.73 -16.18 3.50
N LYS A 105 4.75 -15.37 3.18
CA LYS A 105 5.33 -15.36 1.84
C LYS A 105 5.98 -16.67 1.45
N LYS A 106 6.21 -17.60 2.37
CA LYS A 106 6.70 -18.97 2.09
C LYS A 106 5.59 -20.03 2.05
N GLY A 107 4.33 -19.65 2.28
CA GLY A 107 3.20 -20.56 2.36
C GLY A 107 1.95 -19.97 1.71
N GLY A 108 1.00 -19.50 2.53
CA GLY A 108 -0.29 -18.99 2.06
C GLY A 108 -0.76 -17.74 2.81
N LEU A 109 -2.02 -17.38 2.60
CA LEU A 109 -2.65 -16.27 3.31
C LEU A 109 -3.29 -16.80 4.59
N HIS A 110 -2.87 -16.31 5.75
CA HIS A 110 -3.45 -16.70 7.03
C HIS A 110 -4.50 -15.70 7.49
N VAL A 111 -5.54 -16.21 8.14
CA VAL A 111 -6.62 -15.42 8.73
C VAL A 111 -6.64 -15.68 10.22
N TYR A 112 -6.65 -14.63 11.02
CA TYR A 112 -6.68 -14.67 12.47
C TYR A 112 -7.88 -13.90 13.02
N ASN A 113 -8.35 -14.30 14.19
CA ASN A 113 -9.24 -13.45 14.99
C ASN A 113 -8.42 -12.30 15.61
N MET A 114 -9.11 -11.26 16.11
CA MET A 114 -8.45 -10.10 16.76
C MET A 114 -7.71 -10.45 18.07
N ASP A 115 -7.90 -11.65 18.62
CA ASP A 115 -7.14 -12.18 19.76
C ASP A 115 -5.86 -12.94 19.34
N GLY A 116 -5.57 -12.99 18.03
CA GLY A 116 -4.40 -13.66 17.48
C GLY A 116 -4.57 -15.16 17.20
N SER A 117 -5.70 -15.76 17.58
CA SER A 117 -5.98 -17.17 17.28
C SER A 117 -6.17 -17.39 15.78
N HIS A 118 -5.55 -18.45 15.26
CA HIS A 118 -5.66 -18.81 13.84
C HIS A 118 -7.07 -19.27 13.52
N ARG A 119 -7.59 -18.78 12.40
CA ARG A 119 -8.95 -19.05 11.94
C ARG A 119 -8.99 -19.86 10.66
N GLN A 120 -8.19 -19.50 9.66
CA GLN A 120 -8.20 -20.14 8.36
C GLN A 120 -6.83 -19.96 7.70
N LEU A 121 -6.32 -21.01 7.07
CA LEU A 121 -5.28 -20.90 6.05
C LEU A 121 -5.99 -20.85 4.69
N VAL A 122 -5.82 -19.74 3.98
CA VAL A 122 -6.38 -19.47 2.67
C VAL A 122 -5.31 -19.80 1.65
N SER A 123 -5.61 -20.82 0.84
CA SER A 123 -4.80 -21.31 -0.29
C SER A 123 -3.34 -21.55 0.03
N ASP A 124 -3.02 -22.79 0.40
CA ASP A 124 -1.63 -23.22 0.60
C ASP A 124 -0.84 -23.17 -0.72
N GLY A 125 0.44 -22.81 -0.62
CA GLY A 125 1.38 -22.74 -1.76
C GLY A 125 1.21 -21.56 -2.71
N THR A 126 0.36 -20.56 -2.41
CA THR A 126 0.27 -19.34 -3.25
C THR A 126 1.39 -18.34 -2.98
N GLU A 127 2.10 -18.47 -1.85
CA GLU A 127 3.21 -17.60 -1.45
C GLU A 127 2.85 -16.11 -1.62
N PRO A 128 1.80 -15.57 -0.95
CA PRO A 128 1.44 -14.16 -1.10
C PRO A 128 2.50 -13.27 -0.47
N ASN A 129 2.84 -12.14 -1.10
CA ASN A 129 3.79 -11.18 -0.51
C ASN A 129 3.06 -10.12 0.32
N ASN A 130 2.21 -9.29 -0.29
CA ASN A 130 1.35 -8.32 0.42
C ASN A 130 -0.13 -8.65 0.23
N VAL A 131 -0.97 -8.14 1.14
CA VAL A 131 -2.42 -8.31 1.11
C VAL A 131 -3.12 -7.00 1.44
N ASP A 132 -4.25 -6.73 0.80
CA ASP A 132 -5.08 -5.58 1.11
C ASP A 132 -6.57 -5.92 1.01
N VAL A 133 -7.44 -5.08 1.58
CA VAL A 133 -8.89 -5.30 1.67
C VAL A 133 -9.66 -4.14 1.03
N LEU A 134 -10.59 -4.47 0.14
CA LEU A 134 -11.57 -3.55 -0.41
C LEU A 134 -12.99 -3.91 0.06
N TYR A 135 -13.82 -2.89 0.24
CA TYR A 135 -15.18 -3.04 0.75
C TYR A 135 -16.22 -2.69 -0.31
N GLY A 136 -17.34 -3.41 -0.30
CA GLY A 136 -18.49 -3.11 -1.15
C GLY A 136 -18.20 -3.21 -2.66
N PHE A 137 -17.36 -4.15 -3.06
CA PHE A 137 -17.14 -4.50 -4.46
C PHE A 137 -18.39 -5.17 -5.04
N LYS A 138 -18.78 -4.82 -6.27
CA LYS A 138 -19.94 -5.44 -6.92
C LYS A 138 -19.51 -6.72 -7.62
N LEU A 139 -20.02 -7.85 -7.15
CA LEU A 139 -19.79 -9.19 -7.71
C LEU A 139 -21.15 -9.86 -7.97
N GLY A 140 -21.50 -10.01 -9.25
CA GLY A 140 -22.86 -10.32 -9.69
C GLY A 140 -23.87 -9.30 -9.14
N ASN A 141 -24.91 -9.83 -8.50
CA ASN A 141 -25.98 -9.02 -7.88
C ASN A 141 -25.71 -8.67 -6.40
N LYS A 142 -24.48 -8.87 -5.90
CA LYS A 142 -24.12 -8.65 -4.49
C LYS A 142 -23.01 -7.62 -4.34
N LEU A 143 -23.07 -6.88 -3.25
CA LEU A 143 -21.92 -6.13 -2.74
C LEU A 143 -21.17 -7.04 -1.75
N VAL A 144 -19.87 -7.18 -1.95
CA VAL A 144 -18.99 -8.06 -1.17
C VAL A 144 -17.73 -7.32 -0.76
N ASP A 145 -17.16 -7.73 0.36
CA ASP A 145 -15.80 -7.32 0.73
C ASP A 145 -14.82 -8.34 0.15
N ILE A 146 -13.68 -7.86 -0.33
CA ILE A 146 -12.67 -8.69 -1.00
C ILE A 146 -11.29 -8.44 -0.41
N ALA A 147 -10.49 -9.50 -0.34
CA ALA A 147 -9.06 -9.45 -0.09
C ALA A 147 -8.30 -9.66 -1.40
N LEU A 148 -7.22 -8.91 -1.61
CA LEU A 148 -6.35 -9.03 -2.78
C LEU A 148 -4.91 -9.23 -2.36
N ALA A 149 -4.19 -10.10 -3.05
CA ALA A 149 -2.76 -10.29 -2.83
C ALA A 149 -1.99 -10.47 -4.13
N GLY A 150 -0.77 -9.94 -4.17
CA GLY A 150 0.26 -10.37 -5.12
C GLY A 150 0.83 -11.72 -4.67
N VAL A 151 0.79 -12.72 -5.53
CA VAL A 151 1.26 -14.10 -5.26
C VAL A 151 2.52 -14.39 -6.07
N ARG A 152 3.52 -14.98 -5.40
CA ARG A 152 4.85 -15.30 -5.99
C ARG A 152 5.10 -16.80 -6.16
N ALA A 153 4.03 -17.60 -6.18
CA ALA A 153 4.13 -19.04 -6.42
C ALA A 153 4.86 -19.32 -7.74
N LYS A 154 5.89 -20.17 -7.70
CA LYS A 154 6.84 -20.40 -8.82
C LYS A 154 6.18 -20.65 -10.19
N ASN A 155 5.07 -21.39 -10.22
CA ASN A 155 4.39 -21.78 -11.47
C ASN A 155 3.17 -20.91 -11.79
N SER A 156 2.75 -20.05 -10.87
CA SER A 156 1.51 -19.27 -10.99
C SER A 156 1.66 -17.90 -10.30
N PRO A 157 2.67 -17.09 -10.65
CA PRO A 157 2.80 -15.75 -10.10
C PRO A 157 1.75 -14.83 -10.73
N GLY A 158 1.34 -13.82 -9.98
CA GLY A 158 0.27 -12.92 -10.41
C GLY A 158 -0.44 -12.34 -9.21
N GLY A 159 -1.74 -12.19 -9.27
CA GLY A 159 -2.48 -11.97 -8.04
C GLY A 159 -3.78 -12.74 -7.95
N LYS A 160 -4.35 -12.66 -6.75
CA LYS A 160 -5.53 -13.41 -6.35
C LYS A 160 -6.50 -12.52 -5.61
N VAL A 161 -7.77 -12.88 -5.72
CA VAL A 161 -8.89 -12.20 -5.07
C VAL A 161 -9.73 -13.22 -4.32
N TRP A 162 -10.05 -12.91 -3.07
CA TRP A 162 -10.96 -13.70 -2.26
C TRP A 162 -12.11 -12.86 -1.76
N VAL A 163 -13.33 -13.40 -1.81
CA VAL A 163 -14.48 -12.82 -1.11
C VAL A 163 -14.41 -13.17 0.36
N ILE A 164 -14.68 -12.19 1.22
CA ILE A 164 -14.79 -12.36 2.66
C ILE A 164 -16.29 -12.48 3.01
N ASP A 165 -16.71 -13.66 3.49
CA ASP A 165 -18.09 -13.87 3.95
C ASP A 165 -18.23 -13.34 5.39
N PRO A 166 -19.08 -12.35 5.69
CA PRO A 166 -19.20 -11.79 7.03
C PRO A 166 -19.89 -12.73 8.03
N THR A 167 -20.67 -13.70 7.56
CA THR A 167 -21.41 -14.66 8.39
C THR A 167 -20.50 -15.77 8.86
N THR A 168 -19.84 -16.44 7.91
CA THR A 168 -18.91 -17.54 8.20
C THR A 168 -17.52 -17.05 8.56
N ARG A 169 -17.19 -15.79 8.26
CA ARG A 169 -15.88 -15.14 8.43
C ARG A 169 -14.75 -15.85 7.67
N THR A 170 -15.08 -16.50 6.56
CA THR A 170 -14.12 -17.24 5.73
C THR A 170 -13.85 -16.53 4.41
N LEU A 171 -12.65 -16.73 3.88
CA LEU A 171 -12.26 -16.27 2.55
C LEU A 171 -12.46 -17.38 1.51
N THR A 172 -13.05 -17.04 0.36
CA THR A 172 -13.26 -17.95 -0.78
C THR A 172 -12.68 -17.34 -2.04
N ASP A 173 -11.92 -18.13 -2.80
CA ASP A 173 -11.26 -17.68 -4.03
C ASP A 173 -12.31 -17.40 -5.12
N VAL A 174 -12.21 -16.21 -5.71
CA VAL A 174 -13.07 -15.76 -6.82
C VAL A 174 -12.23 -15.30 -8.01
N THR A 175 -10.95 -15.63 -8.06
CA THR A 175 -10.05 -15.16 -9.13
C THR A 175 -10.42 -15.80 -10.47
N GLU A 176 -10.76 -14.99 -11.47
CA GLU A 176 -10.96 -15.49 -12.84
C GLU A 176 -9.65 -16.10 -13.37
N GLY A 177 -9.75 -17.26 -14.03
CA GLY A 177 -8.56 -18.01 -14.49
C GLY A 177 -7.62 -18.52 -13.39
N GLY A 178 -7.99 -18.41 -12.10
CA GLY A 178 -7.23 -18.91 -10.94
C GLY A 178 -6.10 -17.99 -10.46
N VAL A 179 -5.43 -17.30 -11.38
CA VAL A 179 -4.49 -16.21 -11.08
C VAL A 179 -4.61 -15.16 -12.18
N PHE A 180 -4.62 -13.87 -11.80
CA PHE A 180 -4.51 -12.81 -12.80
C PHE A 180 -3.05 -12.52 -13.12
N LYS A 181 -2.73 -12.32 -14.40
CA LYS A 181 -1.37 -12.05 -14.85
C LYS A 181 -0.99 -10.60 -14.55
N VAL A 182 0.17 -10.43 -13.91
CA VAL A 182 0.85 -9.14 -13.72
C VAL A 182 2.22 -9.21 -14.38
N PHE A 183 2.76 -8.10 -14.87
CA PHE A 183 4.05 -8.01 -15.57
C PHE A 183 4.19 -9.04 -16.70
N GLY A 184 3.11 -9.33 -17.42
CA GLY A 184 3.09 -10.36 -18.47
C GLY A 184 3.23 -11.81 -17.95
N GLY A 185 2.94 -12.06 -16.67
CA GLY A 185 3.18 -13.35 -15.99
C GLY A 185 4.45 -13.35 -15.13
N GLY A 186 4.96 -12.18 -14.75
CA GLY A 186 6.12 -12.03 -13.87
C GLY A 186 5.76 -12.09 -12.39
N GLU A 187 6.79 -12.21 -11.55
CA GLU A 187 6.66 -12.24 -10.09
C GLU A 187 6.37 -10.83 -9.53
N PRO A 188 5.23 -10.61 -8.83
CA PRO A 188 5.00 -9.38 -8.09
C PRO A 188 5.74 -9.39 -6.76
N TYR A 189 5.84 -8.21 -6.15
CA TYR A 189 6.39 -8.03 -4.81
C TYR A 189 5.40 -7.28 -3.93
N GLY A 190 5.53 -5.96 -3.82
CA GLY A 190 4.61 -5.12 -3.09
C GLY A 190 3.27 -4.98 -3.81
N SER A 191 2.19 -4.87 -3.04
CA SER A 191 0.86 -4.62 -3.59
C SER A 191 -0.02 -3.83 -2.65
N CYS A 192 -0.94 -3.04 -3.21
CA CYS A 192 -2.02 -2.41 -2.48
C CYS A 192 -3.27 -2.31 -3.36
N SER A 193 -4.38 -1.93 -2.74
CA SER A 193 -5.65 -1.73 -3.41
C SER A 193 -6.11 -0.28 -3.28
N TYR A 194 -6.96 0.16 -4.21
CA TYR A 194 -7.51 1.52 -4.18
C TYR A 194 -8.95 1.53 -4.65
N ARG A 195 -9.80 2.27 -3.93
CA ARG A 195 -11.13 2.64 -4.40
C ARG A 195 -11.15 4.14 -4.67
N SER A 196 -11.38 4.53 -5.91
CA SER A 196 -11.47 5.94 -6.29
C SER A 196 -12.66 6.60 -5.61
N ALA A 197 -12.41 7.63 -4.80
CA ALA A 197 -13.48 8.45 -4.22
C ALA A 197 -14.28 9.23 -5.29
N LYS A 198 -13.69 9.46 -6.47
CA LYS A 198 -14.31 10.20 -7.58
C LYS A 198 -15.23 9.33 -8.43
N SER A 199 -14.77 8.13 -8.79
CA SER A 199 -15.50 7.25 -9.73
C SER A 199 -16.10 6.00 -9.09
N GLY A 200 -15.73 5.69 -7.84
CA GLY A 200 -16.09 4.45 -7.17
C GLY A 200 -15.37 3.21 -7.72
N ARG A 201 -14.52 3.35 -8.74
CA ARG A 201 -13.78 2.23 -9.36
C ARG A 201 -12.75 1.65 -8.41
N PHE A 202 -12.58 0.34 -8.47
CA PHE A 202 -11.63 -0.41 -7.67
C PHE A 202 -10.40 -0.78 -8.49
N SER A 203 -9.22 -0.66 -7.90
CA SER A 203 -7.95 -0.98 -8.54
C SER A 203 -7.06 -1.82 -7.65
N PHE A 204 -6.22 -2.62 -8.30
CA PHE A 204 -5.10 -3.32 -7.70
C PHE A 204 -3.81 -2.75 -8.27
N ILE A 205 -2.88 -2.37 -7.39
CA ILE A 205 -1.61 -1.77 -7.75
C ILE A 205 -0.51 -2.70 -7.27
N VAL A 206 0.42 -3.03 -8.15
CA VAL A 206 1.52 -3.95 -7.86
C VAL A 206 2.84 -3.36 -8.31
N ASN A 207 3.90 -3.72 -7.58
CA ASN A 207 5.26 -3.51 -8.02
C ASN A 207 6.04 -4.82 -8.11
N ASN A 208 7.27 -4.75 -8.62
CA ASN A 208 8.22 -5.86 -8.54
C ASN A 208 9.62 -5.40 -8.12
N LYS A 209 10.54 -6.35 -7.95
CA LYS A 209 11.93 -6.09 -7.52
C LYS A 209 12.76 -5.28 -8.53
N LYS A 210 12.26 -5.07 -9.76
CA LYS A 210 12.90 -4.22 -10.78
C LYS A 210 12.38 -2.78 -10.74
N GLY A 211 11.47 -2.45 -9.81
CA GLY A 211 10.87 -1.13 -9.69
C GLY A 211 9.75 -0.85 -10.71
N GLN A 212 9.30 -1.85 -11.47
CA GLN A 212 8.12 -1.70 -12.33
C GLN A 212 6.88 -1.58 -11.46
N VAL A 213 5.92 -0.78 -11.90
CA VAL A 213 4.61 -0.60 -11.25
C VAL A 213 3.53 -0.73 -12.31
N GLU A 214 2.50 -1.51 -12.01
CA GLU A 214 1.31 -1.66 -12.84
C GLU A 214 0.06 -1.38 -12.00
N GLN A 215 -0.94 -0.79 -12.63
CA GLN A 215 -2.26 -0.59 -12.05
C GLN A 215 -3.30 -1.29 -12.90
N TYR A 216 -4.14 -2.05 -12.21
CA TYR A 216 -5.18 -2.85 -12.79
C TYR A 216 -6.54 -2.41 -12.26
N LEU A 217 -7.52 -2.28 -13.15
CA LEU A 217 -8.91 -2.12 -12.77
C LEU A 217 -9.50 -3.49 -12.41
N LEU A 218 -10.25 -3.55 -11.30
CA LEU A 218 -11.00 -4.74 -10.90
C LEU A 218 -12.42 -4.68 -11.45
N GLU A 219 -12.86 -5.76 -12.09
CA GLU A 219 -14.23 -5.91 -12.59
C GLU A 219 -14.76 -7.32 -12.34
N ASP A 220 -16.09 -7.45 -12.31
CA ASP A 220 -16.76 -8.74 -12.32
C ASP A 220 -16.57 -9.40 -13.70
N ALA A 221 -16.23 -10.68 -13.72
CA ALA A 221 -15.95 -11.43 -14.94
C ALA A 221 -17.22 -11.90 -15.68
N GLY A 222 -18.42 -11.78 -15.07
CA GLY A 222 -19.72 -12.12 -15.67
C GLY A 222 -20.56 -13.09 -14.85
#